data_AF-A0A0P8XKF0-F1
#
_entry.id   AF-A0A0P8XKF0-F1
#
_cell.length_a   1.000
_cell.length_b   1.000
_cell.length_c   1.000
_cell.angle_alpha   90.00
_cell.angle_beta   90.00
_cell.angle_gamma   90.00
#
_symmetry.space_group_name_H-M   'P 1'
#
loop_
_entity.id
_entity.type
_entity.pdbx_description
1 polymer ?
#
loop_
_entity_poly.entity_id
_entity_poly.type
_entity_poly.pdbx_seq_one_letter_code
_entity_poly.pdbx_strand_id
1 'polypeptide(L)'
;MHELESLPPDAPRVLLATGKLVGEGFDHPPLDTLVLAMPISWKGILQQYAGRLHRSHADKADVRVIDFVDEGNVALMRMWGKRQAGYKAMGYRMADSMTTMDLL
;
A
#
# COMPACT_ATOMS: atom_id res chain seq x y z
N MET A 1 13.34 -13.55 -3.65
CA MET A 1 14.05 -12.46 -2.95
C MET A 1 15.34 -12.12 -3.68
N HIS A 2 16.26 -13.07 -3.85
CA HIS A 2 17.55 -12.85 -4.53
C HIS A 2 17.47 -12.15 -5.90
N GLU A 3 16.47 -12.48 -6.73
CA GLU A 3 16.26 -11.80 -8.01
C GLU A 3 15.92 -10.31 -7.84
N LEU A 4 15.06 -9.97 -6.87
CA LEU A 4 14.66 -8.58 -6.59
C LEU A 4 15.82 -7.75 -6.02
N GLU A 5 16.66 -8.39 -5.19
CA GLU A 5 17.87 -7.81 -4.60
C GLU A 5 19.00 -7.64 -5.63
N SER A 6 19.03 -8.49 -6.67
CA SER A 6 20.01 -8.42 -7.75
C SER A 6 19.75 -7.32 -8.78
N LEU A 7 18.58 -6.69 -8.75
CA LEU A 7 18.25 -5.61 -9.68
C LEU A 7 19.14 -4.39 -9.43
N PRO A 8 19.58 -3.69 -10.50
CA PRO A 8 20.27 -2.42 -10.39
C PRO A 8 19.50 -1.42 -9.51
N PRO A 9 20.15 -0.50 -8.77
CA PRO A 9 19.46 0.41 -7.85
C PRO A 9 18.30 1.18 -8.49
N ASP A 10 18.50 1.65 -9.71
CA ASP A 10 17.58 2.44 -10.54
C ASP A 10 16.54 1.62 -11.31
N ALA A 11 16.65 0.28 -11.31
CA ALA A 11 15.70 -0.56 -12.02
C ALA A 11 14.31 -0.53 -11.36
N PRO A 12 13.22 -0.46 -12.14
CA PRO A 12 11.87 -0.51 -11.60
C PRO A 12 11.58 -1.87 -10.96
N ARG A 13 10.86 -1.83 -9.84
CA ARG A 13 10.52 -3.03 -9.05
C ARG A 13 9.04 -3.07 -8.77
N VAL A 14 8.39 -4.16 -9.17
CA VAL A 14 6.99 -4.42 -8.86
C VAL A 14 6.89 -5.79 -8.20
N LEU A 15 6.26 -5.83 -7.04
CA LEU A 15 5.94 -7.07 -6.35
C LEU A 15 4.44 -7.28 -6.34
N LEU A 16 3.98 -8.37 -6.94
CA LEU A 16 2.63 -8.88 -6.75
C LEU A 16 2.68 -9.97 -5.65
N ALA A 17 1.94 -9.75 -4.57
CA ALA A 17 2.00 -10.59 -3.39
C ALA A 17 0.63 -10.78 -2.75
N THR A 18 0.44 -11.92 -2.09
CA THR A 18 -0.71 -12.13 -1.21
C THR A 18 -0.49 -11.43 0.12
N GLY A 19 -1.59 -11.18 0.85
CA GLY A 19 -1.50 -10.56 2.16
C GLY A 19 -0.64 -11.31 3.19
N LYS A 20 -0.54 -12.64 3.07
CA LYS A 20 0.32 -13.46 3.92
C LYS A 20 1.81 -13.13 3.69
N LEU A 21 2.22 -13.04 2.43
CA LEU A 21 3.62 -12.75 2.07
C LEU A 21 4.04 -11.34 2.51
N VAL A 22 3.18 -10.35 2.35
CA VAL A 22 3.48 -8.96 2.76
C VAL A 22 3.41 -8.80 4.29
N GLY A 23 2.54 -9.56 4.95
CA GLY A 23 2.35 -9.53 6.41
C GLY A 23 3.48 -10.20 7.19
N GLU A 24 4.16 -11.18 6.60
CA GLU A 24 5.19 -11.99 7.26
C GLU A 24 6.55 -11.82 6.58
N GLY A 25 7.53 -11.25 7.29
CA GLY A 25 8.96 -11.39 6.97
C GLY A 25 9.48 -10.74 5.68
N PHE A 26 8.64 -10.24 4.78
CA PHE A 26 9.09 -9.52 3.59
C PHE A 26 9.61 -8.13 3.96
N ASP A 27 10.84 -7.82 3.58
CA ASP A 27 11.47 -6.52 3.76
C ASP A 27 12.25 -6.15 2.50
N HIS A 28 11.78 -5.12 1.79
CA HIS A 28 12.48 -4.59 0.62
C HIS A 28 12.41 -3.06 0.66
N PRO A 29 13.40 -2.41 1.31
CA PRO A 29 13.40 -0.97 1.54
C PRO A 29 13.19 -0.09 0.30
N PRO A 30 13.58 -0.46 -0.94
CA PRO A 30 13.29 0.36 -2.11
C PRO A 30 11.80 0.59 -2.42
N LEU A 31 10.86 -0.23 -1.91
CA LEU A 31 9.43 -0.06 -2.20
C LEU A 31 8.86 1.19 -1.54
N ASP A 32 8.18 2.03 -2.31
CA ASP A 32 7.58 3.29 -1.88
C ASP A 32 6.05 3.33 -2.03
N THR A 33 5.47 2.40 -2.79
CA THR A 33 4.05 2.41 -3.16
C THR A 33 3.37 1.08 -2.82
N LEU A 34 2.22 1.16 -2.14
CA LEU A 34 1.31 0.03 -1.93
C LEU A 34 0.07 0.21 -2.80
N VAL A 35 -0.19 -0.76 -3.66
CA VAL A 35 -1.47 -0.87 -4.37
C VAL A 35 -2.34 -1.88 -3.61
N LEU A 36 -3.39 -1.39 -2.94
CA LEU A 36 -4.29 -2.22 -2.16
C LEU A 36 -5.49 -2.65 -3.01
N ALA A 37 -5.35 -3.80 -3.65
CA ALA A 37 -6.37 -4.38 -4.53
C ALA A 37 -7.33 -5.37 -3.82
N MET A 38 -7.28 -5.45 -2.49
CA MET A 38 -8.08 -6.40 -1.71
C MET A 38 -8.87 -5.70 -0.59
N PRO A 39 -10.09 -6.15 -0.29
CA PRO A 39 -10.92 -5.55 0.75
C PRO A 39 -10.42 -6.00 2.13
N ILE A 40 -9.41 -5.33 2.65
CA ILE A 40 -8.99 -5.45 4.05
C ILE A 40 -9.46 -4.23 4.85
N SER A 41 -9.62 -4.37 6.16
CA SER A 41 -9.86 -3.23 7.04
C SER A 41 -9.37 -3.44 8.47
N TRP A 42 -8.61 -4.50 8.72
CA TRP A 42 -8.03 -4.72 10.05
C TRP A 42 -6.82 -3.81 10.22
N LYS A 43 -6.85 -2.96 11.24
CA LYS A 43 -5.86 -1.91 11.48
C LYS A 43 -4.44 -2.45 11.55
N GLY A 44 -4.23 -3.61 12.19
CA GLY A 44 -2.91 -4.23 12.33
C GLY A 44 -2.29 -4.62 10.99
N ILE A 45 -3.07 -5.26 10.11
CA ILE A 45 -2.62 -5.65 8.77
C ILE A 45 -2.33 -4.41 7.93
N LEU A 46 -3.20 -3.41 7.96
CA LEU A 46 -3.00 -2.18 7.19
C LEU A 46 -1.71 -1.46 7.60
N GLN A 47 -1.46 -1.40 8.91
CA GLN A 47 -0.24 -0.82 9.47
C GLN A 47 1.00 -1.65 9.14
N GLN A 48 0.89 -2.99 9.15
CA GLN A 48 1.98 -3.87 8.72
C GLN A 48 2.35 -3.61 7.26
N TYR A 49 1.37 -3.51 6.35
CA TYR A 49 1.65 -3.29 4.93
C TYR A 49 2.23 -1.91 4.66
N ALA A 50 1.57 -0.85 5.13
CA ALA A 50 2.04 0.52 4.94
C ALA A 50 3.38 0.76 5.66
N GLY A 51 3.61 0.12 6.81
CA GLY A 51 4.86 0.21 7.56
C GLY A 51 6.08 -0.32 6.80
N ARG A 52 5.89 -1.23 5.82
CA ARG A 52 6.98 -1.67 4.93
C ARG A 52 7.46 -0.56 4.01
N LEU A 53 6.57 0.33 3.59
CA LEU A 53 6.94 1.48 2.77
C LEU A 53 7.76 2.50 3.55
N HIS A 54 7.59 2.58 4.87
CA HIS A 54 8.27 3.58 5.72
C HIS A 54 9.73 3.24 6.03
N ARG A 55 10.27 2.14 5.49
CA ARG A 55 11.69 1.80 5.64
C ARG A 55 12.55 2.80 4.85
N SER A 56 13.57 3.36 5.51
CA SER A 56 14.47 4.33 4.88
C SER A 56 15.22 3.73 3.69
N HIS A 57 15.33 4.48 2.60
CA HIS A 57 16.13 4.16 1.42
C HIS A 57 16.57 5.48 0.77
N ALA A 58 17.79 5.53 0.22
CA ALA A 58 18.40 6.78 -0.25
C ALA A 58 17.56 7.50 -1.31
N ASP A 59 16.96 6.73 -2.23
CA ASP A 59 16.19 7.26 -3.35
C ASP A 59 14.68 7.43 -3.06
N LYS A 60 14.25 7.19 -1.81
CA LYS A 60 12.83 7.24 -1.43
C LYS A 60 12.47 8.63 -0.94
N ALA A 61 11.76 9.38 -1.78
CA ALA A 61 11.29 10.73 -1.47
C ALA A 61 9.95 10.72 -0.71
N ASP A 62 8.98 9.94 -1.19
CA ASP A 62 7.61 9.90 -0.67
C ASP A 62 7.10 8.45 -0.60
N VAL A 63 6.06 8.22 0.21
CA VAL A 63 5.35 6.93 0.26
C VAL A 63 3.90 7.12 -0.17
N ARG A 64 3.36 6.17 -0.93
CA ARG A 64 2.01 6.25 -1.48
C ARG A 64 1.21 4.98 -1.21
N VAL A 65 -0.08 5.15 -0.94
CA VAL A 65 -1.05 4.06 -0.99
C VAL A 65 -2.10 4.38 -2.05
N ILE A 66 -2.28 3.47 -2.98
CA ILE A 66 -3.37 3.46 -3.96
C ILE A 66 -4.39 2.44 -3.47
N ASP A 67 -5.55 2.90 -3.02
CA ASP A 67 -6.60 2.07 -2.42
C ASP A 67 -7.80 2.00 -3.37
N PHE A 68 -8.14 0.80 -3.83
CA PHE A 68 -9.30 0.61 -4.69
C PHE A 68 -10.58 0.54 -3.84
N VAL A 69 -11.51 1.44 -4.15
CA VAL A 69 -12.80 1.57 -3.47
C VAL A 69 -13.91 1.15 -4.42
N ASP A 70 -14.70 0.16 -4.00
CA ASP A 70 -15.93 -0.26 -4.67
C ASP A 70 -17.13 0.36 -3.92
N GLU A 71 -17.70 1.41 -4.53
CA GLU A 71 -18.81 2.18 -3.97
C GLU A 71 -20.16 1.46 -4.09
N GLY A 72 -20.27 0.46 -4.97
CA GLY A 72 -21.50 -0.29 -5.20
C GLY A 72 -21.87 -1.24 -4.05
N ASN A 73 -20.96 -1.44 -3.09
CA ASN A 73 -21.12 -2.38 -2.00
C ASN A 73 -21.03 -1.72 -0.62
N VAL A 74 -22.14 -1.73 0.13
CA VAL A 74 -22.25 -1.13 1.48
C VAL A 74 -21.24 -1.72 2.47
N ALA A 75 -20.92 -3.00 2.39
CA ALA A 75 -19.94 -3.62 3.28
C ALA A 75 -18.52 -3.12 2.95
N LEU A 76 -18.17 -3.00 1.67
CA LEU A 76 -16.87 -2.48 1.23
C LEU A 76 -16.70 -0.99 1.57
N MET A 77 -17.77 -0.20 1.50
CA MET A 77 -17.74 1.20 1.94
C MET A 77 -17.50 1.35 3.46
N ARG A 78 -18.07 0.46 4.29
CA ARG A 78 -17.75 0.43 5.73
C ARG A 78 -16.30 0.06 6.00
N MET A 79 -15.74 -0.84 5.19
CA MET A 79 -14.33 -1.22 5.26
C MET A 79 -13.42 -0.07 4.82
N TRP A 80 -13.81 0.66 3.78
CA TRP A 80 -13.13 1.85 3.33
C TRP A 80 -13.04 2.91 4.44
N GLY A 81 -14.16 3.22 5.11
CA GLY A 81 -14.15 4.17 6.24
C GLY A 81 -13.17 3.78 7.36
N LYS A 82 -13.00 2.48 7.63
CA LYS A 82 -11.98 1.98 8.58
C LYS A 82 -10.56 2.17 8.08
N ARG A 83 -10.31 1.96 6.78
CA ARG A 83 -9.00 2.20 6.16
C ARG A 83 -8.64 3.69 6.18
N GLN A 84 -9.58 4.59 5.87
CA GLN A 84 -9.38 6.05 5.99
C GLN A 84 -8.88 6.46 7.38
N ALA A 85 -9.56 5.96 8.43
CA ALA A 85 -9.14 6.22 9.81
C ALA A 85 -7.74 5.65 10.11
N GLY A 86 -7.42 4.46 9.57
CA GLY A 86 -6.11 3.85 9.67
C GLY A 86 -5.01 4.67 9.00
N TYR A 87 -5.22 5.12 7.75
CA TYR A 87 -4.28 5.97 7.02
C TYR A 87 -4.01 7.28 7.75
N LYS A 88 -5.07 7.97 8.21
CA LYS A 88 -4.94 9.21 8.98
C LYS A 88 -4.13 9.00 10.28
N ALA A 89 -4.36 7.90 11.00
CA ALA A 89 -3.62 7.57 12.21
C ALA A 89 -2.13 7.28 11.95
N MET A 90 -1.77 6.87 10.73
CA MET A 90 -0.38 6.67 10.29
C MET A 90 0.28 7.94 9.71
N GLY A 91 -0.44 9.07 9.67
CA GLY A 91 0.07 10.34 9.16
C GLY A 91 -0.10 10.53 7.64
N TYR A 92 -0.75 9.60 6.95
CA TYR A 92 -1.09 9.79 5.54
C TYR A 92 -2.12 10.90 5.39
N ARG A 93 -1.95 11.67 4.32
CA ARG A 93 -2.94 12.63 3.84
C ARG A 93 -3.61 12.00 2.63
N MET A 94 -4.94 12.10 2.57
CA MET A 94 -5.64 11.77 1.33
C MET A 94 -5.23 12.83 0.32
N ALA A 95 -4.76 12.40 -0.85
CA ALA A 95 -4.55 13.34 -1.94
C ALA A 95 -5.92 13.87 -2.35
N ASP A 96 -6.10 15.19 -2.36
CA ASP A 96 -7.24 15.84 -3.00
C ASP A 96 -7.10 15.66 -4.51
N SER A 97 -7.37 14.45 -4.97
CA SER A 97 -7.56 14.17 -6.37
C SER A 97 -8.83 13.35 -6.48
N MET A 98 -9.85 13.97 -7.04
CA MET A 98 -10.96 13.30 -7.71
C MET A 98 -10.48 12.43 -8.90
N THR A 99 -9.23 11.98 -8.91
CA THR A 99 -8.75 10.92 -9.79
C THR A 99 -9.10 9.59 -9.13
N THR A 100 -10.40 9.34 -8.96
CA THR A 100 -10.88 7.98 -9.15
C THR A 100 -10.43 7.64 -10.55
N MET A 101 -9.41 6.80 -10.69
CA MET A 101 -9.21 6.18 -11.99
C MET A 101 -10.40 5.26 -12.15
N ASP A 102 -11.42 5.74 -12.87
CA ASP A 102 -12.49 4.88 -13.37
C ASP A 102 -11.79 3.77 -14.15
N LEU A 103 -11.71 2.60 -13.52
CA LEU A 103 -11.26 1.40 -14.21
C LEU A 103 -12.45 0.93 -15.02
N LEU A 104 -12.48 1.42 -16.28
CA LEU A 104 -13.50 1.26 -17.33
C LEU A 104 -14.59 2.35 -17.36
#